data_AF-K9WGN6-F1
#
_entry.id   AF-K9WGN6-F1
#
_cell.length_a   1.000
_cell.length_b   1.000
_cell.length_c   1.000
_cell.angle_alpha   90.00
_cell.angle_beta   90.00
_cell.angle_gamma   90.00
#
_symmetry.space_group_name_H-M   'P 1'
#
loop_
_entity.id
_entity.type
_entity.pdbx_description
1 polymer ?
#
loop_
_entity_poly.entity_id
_entity_poly.type
_entity_poly.pdbx_seq_one_letter_code
_entity_poly.pdbx_strand_id
1 'polypeptide(L)'
;MPAKDFLNSVQKKQLQQTLRDSEQPHLREGCLILLLINDGKTAREITDLLGCSFRTVAYWQFNGFPENLESLPDEQELEYRPDQQEPEYLAHQRERRNSHKALEDFIPLSDIKVLEVSFALIQPQATEFASKFYKNLFTDYPQLQPLFAYTHIEVQEKKLITALVLVINNLRKLTYLKNILKDLGTRHVRYGTIQEHYPMVGGTLLKTLESFLGKEWTPEVKRAWTHGYKAIANLMQEEH
;
A
#
# COMPACT_ATOMS: atom_id res chain seq x y z
N MET A 1 13.43 -19.20 3.12
CA MET A 1 13.27 -20.40 3.96
C MET A 1 13.14 -19.94 5.39
N PRO A 2 12.19 -20.43 6.21
CA PRO A 2 12.19 -20.08 7.62
C PRO A 2 13.52 -20.52 8.22
N ALA A 3 14.11 -19.67 9.05
CA ALA A 3 15.39 -19.97 9.68
C ALA A 3 15.22 -21.10 10.70
N LYS A 4 16.28 -21.89 10.89
CA LYS A 4 16.42 -22.79 12.04
C LYS A 4 16.11 -22.01 13.33
N ASP A 5 15.51 -22.69 14.32
CA ASP A 5 15.20 -22.12 15.64
C ASP A 5 14.15 -20.99 15.63
N PHE A 6 13.17 -21.03 14.71
CA PHE A 6 12.07 -20.05 14.66
C PHE A 6 11.00 -20.24 15.76
N LEU A 7 10.95 -21.40 16.41
CA LEU A 7 10.04 -21.70 17.52
C LEU A 7 10.69 -21.37 18.87
N ASN A 8 9.94 -20.71 19.74
CA ASN A 8 10.37 -20.54 21.13
C ASN A 8 10.16 -21.82 21.97
N SER A 9 10.70 -21.84 23.19
CA SER A 9 10.64 -23.01 24.08
C SER A 9 9.21 -23.43 24.46
N VAL A 10 8.29 -22.48 24.58
CA VAL A 10 6.88 -22.73 24.89
C VAL A 10 6.18 -23.38 23.71
N GLN A 11 6.32 -22.80 22.51
CA GLN A 11 5.75 -23.33 21.27
C GLN A 11 6.28 -24.72 20.96
N LYS A 12 7.59 -24.96 21.12
CA LYS A 12 8.19 -26.28 20.93
C LYS A 12 7.59 -27.32 21.87
N LYS A 13 7.39 -26.97 23.15
CA LYS A 13 6.77 -27.86 24.14
C LYS A 13 5.30 -28.15 23.81
N GLN A 14 4.56 -27.15 23.35
CA GLN A 14 3.16 -27.30 22.93
C GLN A 14 3.04 -28.25 21.73
N LEU A 15 3.83 -28.04 20.67
CA LEU A 15 3.86 -28.95 19.51
C LEU A 15 4.24 -30.38 19.90
N GLN A 16 5.23 -30.55 20.80
CA GLN A 16 5.63 -31.87 21.29
C GLN A 16 4.53 -32.55 22.11
N GLN A 17 3.75 -31.79 22.88
CA GLN A 17 2.62 -32.33 23.63
C GLN A 17 1.49 -32.74 22.69
N THR A 18 1.10 -31.86 21.76
CA THR A 18 0.06 -32.15 20.75
C THR A 18 0.44 -33.33 19.86
N LEU A 19 1.71 -33.45 19.46
CA LEU A 19 2.22 -34.59 18.70
C LEU A 19 2.02 -35.93 19.43
N ARG A 20 2.13 -35.95 20.77
CA ARG A 20 1.98 -37.16 21.59
C ARG A 20 0.53 -37.49 21.88
N ASP A 21 -0.25 -36.47 22.20
CA ASP A 21 -1.57 -36.65 22.84
C ASP A 21 -2.73 -36.53 21.87
N SER A 22 -2.55 -35.87 20.71
CA SER A 22 -3.65 -35.65 19.77
C SER A 22 -4.06 -36.95 19.08
N GLU A 23 -5.36 -37.25 19.10
CA GLU A 23 -5.93 -38.37 18.35
C GLU A 23 -6.06 -38.05 16.85
N GLN A 24 -5.96 -36.78 16.47
CA GLN A 24 -6.11 -36.33 15.08
C GLN A 24 -4.81 -36.54 14.28
N PRO A 25 -4.78 -37.40 13.25
CA PRO A 25 -3.57 -37.69 12.49
C PRO A 25 -2.94 -36.47 11.81
N HIS A 26 -3.75 -35.59 11.22
CA HIS A 26 -3.28 -34.40 10.52
C HIS A 26 -2.59 -33.39 11.47
N LEU A 27 -3.08 -33.23 12.69
CA LEU A 27 -2.44 -32.37 13.70
C LEU A 27 -1.09 -32.92 14.13
N ARG A 28 -0.98 -34.25 14.29
CA ARG A 28 0.29 -34.91 14.61
C ARG A 28 1.30 -34.72 13.48
N GLU A 29 0.87 -34.91 12.23
CA GLU A 29 1.72 -34.69 11.06
C GLU A 29 2.20 -33.23 10.97
N GLY A 30 1.30 -32.26 11.10
CA GLY A 30 1.62 -30.85 11.08
C GLY A 30 2.59 -30.42 12.19
N CYS A 31 2.40 -30.94 13.41
CA CYS A 31 3.33 -30.72 14.52
C CYS A 31 4.73 -31.24 14.19
N LEU A 32 4.81 -32.44 13.61
CA LEU A 32 6.08 -33.05 13.24
C LEU A 32 6.80 -32.27 12.14
N ILE A 33 6.06 -31.81 11.11
CA ILE A 33 6.60 -30.96 10.04
C ILE A 33 7.17 -29.65 10.61
N LEU A 34 6.41 -28.95 11.46
CA LEU A 34 6.87 -27.68 12.07
C LEU A 34 8.13 -27.88 12.94
N LEU A 35 8.20 -28.98 13.69
CA LEU A 35 9.38 -29.32 14.50
C LEU A 35 10.60 -29.63 13.64
N LEU A 36 10.44 -30.32 12.50
CA LEU A 36 11.52 -30.63 11.57
C LEU A 36 12.02 -29.40 10.81
N ILE A 37 11.12 -28.50 10.39
CA ILE A 37 11.50 -27.19 9.82
C ILE A 37 12.31 -26.40 10.86
N ASN A 38 11.87 -26.42 12.12
CA ASN A 38 12.57 -25.72 13.18
C ASN A 38 13.99 -26.30 13.42
N ASP A 39 14.16 -27.60 13.24
CA ASP A 39 15.46 -28.28 13.29
C ASP A 39 16.35 -27.98 12.06
N GLY A 40 15.80 -27.33 11.04
CA GLY A 40 16.51 -26.89 9.84
C GLY A 40 16.41 -27.88 8.67
N LYS A 41 15.49 -28.85 8.72
CA LYS A 41 15.25 -29.77 7.60
C LYS A 41 14.63 -29.04 6.42
N THR A 42 15.09 -29.36 5.23
CA THR A 42 14.50 -28.87 3.98
C THR A 42 13.17 -29.56 3.71
N ALA A 43 12.29 -28.90 2.94
CA ALA A 43 11.01 -29.49 2.58
C ALA A 43 11.14 -30.87 1.92
N ARG A 44 12.20 -31.09 1.12
CA ARG A 44 12.49 -32.38 0.47
C ARG A 44 12.92 -33.47 1.45
N GLU A 45 13.77 -33.14 2.42
CA GLU A 45 14.14 -34.11 3.47
C GLU A 45 12.93 -34.52 4.31
N ILE A 46 11.99 -33.59 4.55
CA ILE A 46 10.77 -33.85 5.31
C ILE A 46 9.81 -34.74 4.52
N THR A 47 9.59 -34.46 3.23
CA THR A 47 8.75 -35.34 2.38
C THR A 47 9.30 -36.75 2.32
N ASP A 48 10.61 -36.89 2.13
CA ASP A 48 11.25 -38.21 2.01
C ASP A 48 11.18 -38.98 3.33
N LEU A 49 11.26 -38.27 4.48
CA LEU A 49 11.20 -38.87 5.81
C LEU A 49 9.78 -39.29 6.22
N LEU A 50 8.78 -38.45 5.94
CA LEU A 50 7.40 -38.67 6.39
C LEU A 50 6.54 -39.42 5.38
N GLY A 51 6.97 -39.50 4.12
CA GLY A 51 6.19 -40.09 3.04
C GLY A 51 4.99 -39.26 2.60
N CYS A 52 4.90 -38.00 3.04
CA CYS A 52 3.84 -37.07 2.67
C CYS A 52 4.19 -36.24 1.43
N SER A 53 3.20 -35.52 0.88
CA SER A 53 3.40 -34.73 -0.33
C SER A 53 4.24 -33.47 -0.08
N PHE A 54 4.99 -33.01 -1.09
CA PHE A 54 5.68 -31.72 -1.01
C PHE A 54 4.71 -30.55 -0.76
N ARG A 55 3.47 -30.67 -1.24
CA ARG A 55 2.42 -29.68 -1.02
C ARG A 55 2.03 -29.62 0.46
N THR A 56 1.93 -30.76 1.14
CA THR A 56 1.69 -30.86 2.59
C THR A 56 2.78 -30.09 3.33
N VAL A 57 4.05 -30.39 3.06
CA VAL A 57 5.18 -29.72 3.75
C VAL A 57 5.22 -28.23 3.48
N ALA A 58 5.02 -27.81 2.23
CA ALA A 58 4.98 -26.40 1.86
C ALA A 58 3.82 -25.67 2.55
N TYR A 59 2.64 -26.30 2.63
CA TYR A 59 1.49 -25.73 3.31
C TYR A 59 1.80 -25.42 4.78
N TRP A 60 2.30 -26.40 5.52
CA TRP A 60 2.67 -26.23 6.94
C TRP A 60 3.82 -25.24 7.12
N GLN A 61 4.79 -25.20 6.20
CA GLN A 61 5.90 -24.25 6.25
C GLN A 61 5.46 -22.78 6.15
N PHE A 62 4.41 -22.50 5.36
CA PHE A 62 3.94 -21.13 5.12
C PHE A 62 2.72 -20.74 5.95
N ASN A 63 1.92 -21.71 6.39
CA ASN A 63 0.62 -21.46 7.03
C ASN A 63 0.47 -22.16 8.39
N GLY A 64 1.41 -23.02 8.79
CA GLY A 64 1.36 -23.69 10.08
C GLY A 64 1.65 -22.70 11.21
N PHE A 65 0.63 -22.41 12.03
CA PHE A 65 0.78 -21.61 13.23
C PHE A 65 0.78 -22.53 14.46
N PRO A 66 1.85 -22.58 15.26
CA PRO A 66 1.93 -23.46 16.42
C PRO A 66 0.87 -23.16 17.49
N GLU A 67 0.30 -21.96 17.46
CA GLU A 67 -0.72 -21.49 18.40
C GLU A 67 -2.16 -21.79 17.92
N ASN A 68 -2.35 -22.23 16.67
CA ASN A 68 -3.69 -22.40 16.09
C ASN A 68 -3.78 -23.61 15.14
N LEU A 69 -3.32 -24.77 15.63
CA LEU A 69 -3.22 -25.99 14.83
C LEU A 69 -4.58 -26.55 14.38
N GLU A 70 -5.60 -26.44 15.23
CA GLU A 70 -6.95 -26.99 14.97
C GLU A 70 -7.72 -26.24 13.87
N SER A 71 -7.26 -25.05 13.48
CA SER A 71 -7.84 -24.28 12.38
C SER A 71 -7.31 -24.68 11.00
N LEU A 72 -6.41 -25.66 10.93
CA LEU A 72 -5.73 -26.04 9.70
C LEU A 72 -6.45 -27.22 9.04
N PRO A 73 -6.59 -27.19 7.70
CA PRO A 73 -7.26 -28.22 6.91
C PRO A 73 -6.50 -29.54 6.99
N ASP A 74 -7.22 -30.66 6.87
CA ASP A 74 -6.61 -31.99 6.80
C ASP A 74 -5.98 -32.30 5.42
N GLU A 75 -5.20 -33.38 5.30
CA GLU A 75 -4.55 -33.74 4.03
C GLU A 75 -5.55 -34.03 2.90
N GLN A 76 -6.77 -34.48 3.21
CA GLN A 76 -7.80 -34.74 2.20
C GLN A 76 -8.36 -33.42 1.63
N GLU A 77 -8.47 -32.37 2.45
CA GLU A 77 -8.77 -31.02 1.99
C GLU A 77 -7.61 -30.40 1.18
N LEU A 78 -6.37 -30.83 1.40
CA LEU A 78 -5.21 -30.41 0.60
C LEU A 78 -5.12 -31.10 -0.78
N GLU A 79 -5.84 -32.20 -1.01
CA GLU A 79 -5.77 -33.03 -2.22
C GLU A 79 -6.66 -32.51 -3.40
N TYR A 80 -7.22 -31.32 -3.27
CA TYR A 80 -8.24 -30.79 -4.20
C TYR A 80 -7.79 -30.58 -5.67
N ARG A 81 -8.73 -30.89 -6.57
CA ARG A 81 -8.66 -31.00 -8.06
C ARG A 81 -8.65 -29.65 -8.81
N PRO A 82 -8.16 -29.60 -10.06
CA PRO A 82 -7.82 -28.36 -10.76
C PRO A 82 -9.00 -27.55 -11.33
N ASP A 83 -10.24 -28.00 -11.19
CA ASP A 83 -11.39 -27.48 -11.95
C ASP A 83 -12.34 -26.58 -11.18
N GLN A 84 -12.14 -26.29 -9.90
CA GLN A 84 -12.90 -25.22 -9.24
C GLN A 84 -12.02 -24.27 -8.44
N GLN A 85 -12.29 -22.98 -8.67
CA GLN A 85 -11.93 -21.78 -7.93
C GLN A 85 -10.70 -21.87 -7.00
N GLU A 86 -9.69 -21.06 -7.35
CA GLU A 86 -8.54 -20.75 -6.50
C GLU A 86 -8.98 -20.53 -5.04
N PRO A 87 -8.40 -21.25 -4.06
CA PRO A 87 -8.72 -21.07 -2.66
C PRO A 87 -8.69 -19.59 -2.27
N GLU A 88 -9.71 -19.10 -1.56
CA GLU A 88 -9.89 -17.66 -1.26
C GLU A 88 -8.63 -17.03 -0.66
N TYR A 89 -7.89 -17.77 0.18
CA TYR A 89 -6.62 -17.33 0.74
C TYR A 89 -5.54 -17.02 -0.32
N LEU A 90 -5.39 -17.85 -1.35
CA LEU A 90 -4.44 -17.62 -2.45
C LEU A 90 -4.90 -16.44 -3.34
N ALA A 91 -6.20 -16.33 -3.59
CA ALA A 91 -6.78 -15.19 -4.28
C ALA A 91 -6.50 -13.87 -3.53
N HIS A 92 -6.73 -13.84 -2.21
CA HIS A 92 -6.42 -12.69 -1.37
C HIS A 92 -4.92 -12.37 -1.31
N GLN A 93 -4.04 -13.36 -1.25
CA GLN A 93 -2.60 -13.13 -1.31
C GLN A 93 -2.18 -12.52 -2.66
N ARG A 94 -2.71 -13.04 -3.77
CA ARG A 94 -2.45 -12.50 -5.11
C ARG A 94 -2.97 -11.08 -5.23
N GLU A 95 -4.19 -10.81 -4.77
CA GLU A 95 -4.78 -9.47 -4.74
C GLU A 95 -3.94 -8.49 -3.91
N ARG A 96 -3.48 -8.90 -2.73
CA ARG A 96 -2.58 -8.09 -1.89
C ARG A 96 -1.26 -7.81 -2.59
N ARG A 97 -0.63 -8.82 -3.21
CA ARG A 97 0.62 -8.67 -3.97
C ARG A 97 0.44 -7.74 -5.17
N ASN A 98 -0.65 -7.92 -5.92
CA ASN A 98 -0.98 -7.09 -7.07
C ASN A 98 -1.27 -5.64 -6.64
N SER A 99 -1.98 -5.44 -5.53
CA SER A 99 -2.26 -4.12 -4.97
C SER A 99 -0.99 -3.42 -4.49
N HIS A 100 -0.10 -4.15 -3.81
CA HIS A 100 1.20 -3.63 -3.38
C HIS A 100 2.06 -3.21 -4.57
N LYS A 101 2.16 -4.08 -5.59
CA LYS A 101 2.89 -3.76 -6.82
C LYS A 101 2.28 -2.55 -7.54
N ALA A 102 0.96 -2.49 -7.67
CA ALA A 102 0.27 -1.38 -8.32
C ALA A 102 0.44 -0.05 -7.56
N LEU A 103 0.52 -0.09 -6.22
CA LEU A 103 0.87 1.06 -5.41
C LEU A 103 2.32 1.49 -5.67
N GLU A 104 3.26 0.55 -5.61
CA GLU A 104 4.69 0.82 -5.83
C GLU A 104 4.96 1.40 -7.22
N ASP A 105 4.26 0.90 -8.25
CA ASP A 105 4.33 1.40 -9.62
C ASP A 105 3.68 2.81 -9.77
N PHE A 106 2.74 3.18 -8.89
CA PHE A 106 2.05 4.47 -8.92
C PHE A 106 2.80 5.54 -8.11
N ILE A 107 2.97 5.32 -6.81
CA ILE A 107 3.76 6.13 -5.88
C ILE A 107 4.45 5.17 -4.91
N PRO A 108 5.79 5.10 -4.89
CA PRO A 108 6.51 4.20 -3.99
C PRO A 108 6.08 4.33 -2.53
N LEU A 109 6.01 3.23 -1.78
CA LEU A 109 5.55 3.26 -0.39
C LEU A 109 6.43 4.14 0.52
N SER A 110 7.73 4.23 0.20
CA SER A 110 8.67 5.15 0.84
C SER A 110 8.24 6.61 0.63
N ASP A 111 7.91 6.98 -0.61
CA ASP A 111 7.44 8.32 -0.96
C ASP A 111 6.07 8.62 -0.31
N ILE A 112 5.15 7.65 -0.22
CA ILE A 112 3.87 7.82 0.50
C ILE A 112 4.11 8.26 1.95
N LYS A 113 5.05 7.60 2.66
CA LYS A 113 5.33 7.96 4.05
C LYS A 113 5.90 9.37 4.16
N VAL A 114 6.78 9.76 3.24
CA VAL A 114 7.35 11.11 3.18
C VAL A 114 6.27 12.17 2.92
N LEU A 115 5.34 11.90 2.00
CA LEU A 115 4.20 12.77 1.71
C LEU A 115 3.31 12.96 2.95
N GLU A 116 2.92 11.86 3.62
CA GLU A 116 2.10 11.89 4.84
C GLU A 116 2.77 12.73 5.96
N VAL A 117 4.05 12.49 6.23
CA VAL A 117 4.78 13.16 7.32
C VAL A 117 5.01 14.64 7.00
N SER A 118 5.51 14.96 5.81
CA SER A 118 5.77 16.36 5.43
C SER A 118 4.49 17.18 5.29
N PHE A 119 3.39 16.57 4.82
CA PHE A 119 2.09 17.25 4.80
C PHE A 119 1.56 17.56 6.21
N ALA A 120 1.77 16.65 7.18
CA ALA A 120 1.35 16.88 8.56
C ALA A 120 2.03 18.11 9.19
N LEU A 121 3.27 18.44 8.78
CA LEU A 121 3.98 19.63 9.26
C LEU A 121 3.34 20.95 8.78
N ILE A 122 2.70 20.95 7.60
CA ILE A 122 2.04 22.14 7.05
C ILE A 122 0.58 22.29 7.49
N GLN A 123 -0.06 21.21 7.96
CA GLN A 123 -1.48 21.21 8.34
C GLN A 123 -1.88 22.32 9.33
N PRO A 124 -1.08 22.64 10.38
CA PRO A 124 -1.41 23.73 11.31
C PRO A 124 -1.49 25.12 10.65
N GLN A 125 -0.86 25.28 9.48
CA GLN A 125 -0.78 26.53 8.72
C GLN A 125 -1.48 26.42 7.35
N ALA A 126 -2.38 25.44 7.18
CA ALA A 126 -2.99 25.13 5.88
C ALA A 126 -3.68 26.34 5.20
N THR A 127 -4.33 27.22 5.98
CA THR A 127 -4.95 28.44 5.43
C THR A 127 -3.90 29.39 4.84
N GLU A 128 -2.81 29.64 5.57
CA GLU A 128 -1.73 30.51 5.09
C GLU A 128 -1.01 29.89 3.89
N PHE A 129 -0.81 28.57 3.92
CA PHE A 129 -0.25 27.79 2.82
C PHE A 129 -1.07 27.97 1.54
N ALA A 130 -2.40 27.81 1.60
CA ALA A 130 -3.27 27.95 0.44
C ALA A 130 -3.25 29.38 -0.12
N SER A 131 -3.27 30.37 0.76
CA SER A 131 -3.20 31.77 0.34
C SER A 131 -1.87 32.10 -0.33
N LYS A 132 -0.76 31.62 0.24
CA LYS A 132 0.57 31.76 -0.37
C LYS A 132 0.65 31.04 -1.71
N PHE A 133 0.05 29.86 -1.84
CA PHE A 133 -0.02 29.11 -3.09
C PHE A 133 -0.67 29.94 -4.20
N TYR A 134 -1.89 30.48 -3.99
CA TYR A 134 -2.57 31.26 -5.03
C TYR A 134 -1.88 32.60 -5.31
N LYS A 135 -1.32 33.25 -4.29
CA LYS A 135 -0.48 34.43 -4.49
C LYS A 135 0.71 34.12 -5.40
N ASN A 136 1.42 33.01 -5.16
CA ASN A 136 2.53 32.57 -5.99
C ASN A 136 2.04 32.21 -7.41
N LEU A 137 0.93 31.49 -7.53
CA LEU A 137 0.36 31.05 -8.81
C LEU A 137 0.06 32.24 -9.73
N PHE A 138 -0.65 33.24 -9.22
CA PHE A 138 -1.06 34.38 -10.02
C PHE A 138 0.05 35.42 -10.22
N THR A 139 1.08 35.40 -9.38
CA THR A 139 2.30 36.19 -9.61
C THR A 139 3.14 35.59 -10.74
N ASP A 140 3.36 34.28 -10.70
CA ASP A 140 4.20 33.58 -11.68
C ASP A 140 3.45 33.35 -13.01
N TYR A 141 2.13 33.16 -12.96
CA TYR A 141 1.28 32.82 -14.10
C TYR A 141 -0.03 33.63 -14.10
N PRO A 142 0.03 34.96 -14.34
CA PRO A 142 -1.15 35.82 -14.34
C PRO A 142 -2.21 35.40 -15.37
N GLN A 143 -1.81 34.72 -16.45
CA GLN A 143 -2.72 34.16 -17.46
C GLN A 143 -3.71 33.12 -16.91
N LEU A 144 -3.47 32.57 -15.71
CA LEU A 144 -4.40 31.63 -15.07
C LEU A 144 -5.53 32.34 -14.31
N GLN A 145 -5.38 33.62 -13.97
CA GLN A 145 -6.40 34.37 -13.21
C GLN A 145 -7.81 34.31 -13.82
N PRO A 146 -7.99 34.42 -15.16
CA PRO A 146 -9.33 34.34 -15.78
C PRO A 146 -10.08 33.05 -15.48
N LEU A 147 -9.39 31.91 -15.26
CA LEU A 147 -10.04 30.64 -14.89
C LEU A 147 -10.73 30.70 -13.52
N PHE A 148 -10.37 31.68 -12.70
CA PHE A 148 -10.91 31.87 -11.35
C PHE A 148 -11.83 33.10 -11.24
N ALA A 149 -12.13 33.80 -12.35
CA ALA A 149 -12.85 35.07 -12.34
C ALA A 149 -14.23 35.03 -11.64
N TYR A 150 -14.90 33.87 -11.65
CA TYR A 150 -16.21 33.66 -11.03
C TYR A 150 -16.16 32.87 -9.72
N THR A 151 -14.98 32.77 -9.09
CA THR A 151 -14.78 32.04 -7.85
C THR A 151 -14.15 32.93 -6.79
N HIS A 152 -14.76 33.01 -5.61
CA HIS A 152 -14.15 33.65 -4.44
C HIS A 152 -12.86 32.91 -4.05
N ILE A 153 -11.76 33.63 -3.93
CA ILE A 153 -10.44 33.02 -3.73
C ILE A 153 -10.36 32.24 -2.41
N GLU A 154 -11.03 32.69 -1.37
CA GLU A 154 -11.09 32.05 -0.06
C GLU A 154 -11.81 30.69 -0.12
N VAL A 155 -12.82 30.57 -1.00
CA VAL A 155 -13.49 29.29 -1.26
C VAL A 155 -12.56 28.34 -2.00
N GLN A 156 -11.80 28.88 -2.95
CA GLN A 156 -10.87 28.11 -3.77
C GLN A 156 -9.64 27.63 -2.98
N GLU A 157 -9.13 28.46 -2.05
CA GLU A 157 -8.12 28.11 -1.06
C GLU A 157 -8.56 26.91 -0.21
N LYS A 158 -9.79 26.94 0.32
CA LYS A 158 -10.36 25.81 1.08
C LYS A 158 -10.46 24.55 0.23
N LYS A 159 -10.94 24.67 -1.01
CA LYS A 159 -11.03 23.52 -1.94
C LYS A 159 -9.67 22.88 -2.20
N LEU A 160 -8.60 23.67 -2.33
CA LEU A 160 -7.25 23.15 -2.50
C LEU A 160 -6.83 22.31 -1.28
N ILE A 161 -7.00 22.84 -0.06
CA ILE A 161 -6.67 22.10 1.16
C ILE A 161 -7.50 20.83 1.30
N THR A 162 -8.80 20.90 1.03
CA THR A 162 -9.66 19.72 1.05
C THR A 162 -9.20 18.65 0.05
N ALA A 163 -8.81 19.06 -1.16
CA ALA A 163 -8.29 18.14 -2.16
C ALA A 163 -6.96 17.49 -1.74
N LEU A 164 -6.03 18.27 -1.18
CA LEU A 164 -4.75 17.75 -0.67
C LEU A 164 -4.97 16.76 0.48
N VAL A 165 -5.81 17.10 1.46
CA VAL A 165 -6.18 16.19 2.57
C VAL A 165 -6.80 14.90 2.04
N LEU A 166 -7.73 15.01 1.08
CA LEU A 166 -8.38 13.85 0.47
C LEU A 166 -7.35 12.93 -0.21
N VAL A 167 -6.44 13.49 -0.99
CA VAL A 167 -5.38 12.72 -1.66
C VAL A 167 -4.49 12.03 -0.63
N ILE A 168 -3.91 12.79 0.31
CA ILE A 168 -2.96 12.25 1.31
C ILE A 168 -3.61 11.13 2.12
N ASN A 169 -4.86 11.30 2.58
CA ASN A 169 -5.57 10.30 3.36
C ASN A 169 -5.92 9.02 2.57
N ASN A 170 -5.82 9.04 1.24
CA ASN A 170 -6.21 7.94 0.37
C ASN A 170 -5.07 7.41 -0.52
N LEU A 171 -3.82 7.85 -0.31
CA LEU A 171 -2.64 7.35 -1.07
C LEU A 171 -2.50 5.82 -1.04
N ARG A 172 -2.97 5.18 0.04
CA ARG A 172 -2.91 3.72 0.22
C ARG A 172 -4.14 2.97 -0.32
N LYS A 173 -5.18 3.70 -0.78
CA LYS A 173 -6.44 3.15 -1.31
C LYS A 173 -6.51 3.41 -2.82
N LEU A 174 -5.59 2.80 -3.57
CA LEU A 174 -5.31 3.16 -4.96
C LEU A 174 -6.55 3.18 -5.86
N THR A 175 -7.38 2.15 -5.83
CA THR A 175 -8.59 2.07 -6.68
C THR A 175 -9.57 3.22 -6.40
N TYR A 176 -9.79 3.52 -5.12
CA TYR A 176 -10.66 4.61 -4.70
C TYR A 176 -10.08 5.98 -5.08
N LEU A 177 -8.80 6.20 -4.79
CA LEU A 177 -8.11 7.43 -5.16
C LEU A 177 -8.12 7.63 -6.68
N LYS A 178 -7.93 6.55 -7.45
CA LYS A 178 -7.93 6.63 -8.90
C LYS A 178 -9.26 7.16 -9.44
N ASN A 179 -10.38 6.60 -8.98
CA ASN A 179 -11.71 7.03 -9.41
C ASN A 179 -11.98 8.50 -9.07
N ILE A 180 -11.62 8.94 -7.85
CA ILE A 180 -11.78 10.34 -7.44
C ILE A 180 -10.98 11.29 -8.33
N LEU A 181 -9.73 10.96 -8.62
CA LEU A 181 -8.85 11.81 -9.40
C LEU A 181 -9.30 11.89 -10.87
N LYS A 182 -9.82 10.79 -11.41
CA LYS A 182 -10.46 10.75 -12.73
C LYS A 182 -11.66 11.69 -12.81
N ASP A 183 -12.58 11.61 -11.84
CA ASP A 183 -13.73 12.51 -11.76
C ASP A 183 -13.32 13.97 -11.54
N LEU A 184 -12.25 14.20 -10.77
CA LEU A 184 -11.68 15.53 -10.58
C LEU A 184 -11.10 16.08 -11.88
N GLY A 185 -10.39 15.25 -12.66
CA GLY A 185 -9.87 15.59 -13.98
C GLY A 185 -10.95 16.01 -14.96
N THR A 186 -12.04 15.24 -15.06
CA THR A 186 -13.22 15.58 -15.89
C THR A 186 -13.78 16.96 -15.56
N ARG A 187 -13.85 17.31 -14.27
CA ARG A 187 -14.29 18.65 -13.86
C ARG A 187 -13.28 19.73 -14.21
N HIS A 188 -11.98 19.47 -14.10
CA HIS A 188 -10.93 20.42 -14.46
C HIS A 188 -10.97 20.78 -15.95
N VAL A 189 -11.22 19.81 -16.82
CA VAL A 189 -11.45 20.06 -18.26
C VAL A 189 -12.65 21.00 -18.46
N ARG A 190 -13.77 20.76 -17.76
CA ARG A 190 -14.96 21.65 -17.80
C ARG A 190 -14.68 23.06 -17.29
N TYR A 191 -13.70 23.23 -16.41
CA TYR A 191 -13.25 24.54 -15.93
C TYR A 191 -12.31 25.25 -16.91
N GLY A 192 -11.95 24.63 -18.03
CA GLY A 192 -11.00 25.18 -19.01
C GLY A 192 -9.54 24.88 -18.68
N THR A 193 -9.27 23.87 -17.84
CA THR A 193 -7.89 23.43 -17.58
C THR A 193 -7.36 22.68 -18.80
N ILE A 194 -6.17 23.09 -19.27
CA ILE A 194 -5.43 22.44 -20.36
C ILE A 194 -4.14 21.80 -19.84
N GLN A 195 -3.49 20.99 -20.66
CA GLN A 195 -2.27 20.26 -20.30
C GLN A 195 -1.15 21.18 -19.77
N GLU A 196 -1.01 22.37 -20.36
CA GLU A 196 0.01 23.36 -20.00
C GLU A 196 -0.19 23.94 -18.59
N HIS A 197 -1.40 23.87 -18.03
CA HIS A 197 -1.67 24.40 -16.68
C HIS A 197 -1.11 23.47 -15.58
N TYR A 198 -1.06 22.16 -15.79
CA TYR A 198 -0.56 21.21 -14.79
C TYR A 198 0.89 21.49 -14.35
N PRO A 199 1.90 21.61 -15.24
CA PRO A 199 3.26 21.92 -14.79
C PRO A 199 3.36 23.28 -14.07
N MET A 200 2.53 24.27 -14.42
CA MET A 200 2.48 25.57 -13.73
C MET A 200 2.01 25.39 -12.28
N VAL A 201 0.88 24.71 -12.08
CA VAL A 201 0.31 24.41 -10.75
C VAL A 201 1.27 23.56 -9.92
N GLY A 202 1.87 22.53 -10.52
CA GLY A 202 2.85 21.67 -9.87
C GLY A 202 4.09 22.42 -9.40
N GLY A 203 4.67 23.27 -10.27
CA GLY A 203 5.80 24.11 -9.91
C GLY A 203 5.47 25.08 -8.76
N THR A 204 4.30 25.73 -8.81
CA THR A 204 3.85 26.60 -7.73
C THR A 204 3.63 25.84 -6.42
N LEU A 205 3.07 24.63 -6.47
CA LEU A 205 2.85 23.81 -5.28
C LEU A 205 4.18 23.46 -4.62
N LEU A 206 5.16 22.98 -5.38
CA LEU A 206 6.49 22.64 -4.88
C LEU A 206 7.23 23.86 -4.30
N LYS A 207 7.19 25.00 -5.00
CA LYS A 207 7.75 26.28 -4.52
C LYS A 207 7.11 26.72 -3.19
N THR A 208 5.80 26.51 -3.05
CA THR A 208 5.08 26.87 -1.82
C THR A 208 5.44 25.92 -0.67
N LEU A 209 5.49 24.61 -0.93
CA LEU A 209 5.94 23.61 0.05
C LEU A 209 7.34 23.88 0.56
N GLU A 210 8.29 24.20 -0.33
CA GLU A 210 9.66 24.57 0.02
C GLU A 210 9.69 25.74 1.02
N SER A 211 8.88 26.78 0.78
CA SER A 211 8.85 27.95 1.66
C SER A 211 8.28 27.67 3.05
N PHE A 212 7.34 26.73 3.18
CA PHE A 212 6.71 26.38 4.47
C PHE A 212 7.49 25.32 5.24
N LEU A 213 8.11 24.36 4.55
CA LEU A 213 8.88 23.29 5.17
C LEU A 213 10.29 23.74 5.56
N GLY A 214 10.86 24.72 4.85
CA GLY A 214 12.16 25.30 5.19
C GLY A 214 13.24 24.22 5.27
N LYS A 215 13.79 23.98 6.47
CA LYS A 215 14.83 22.95 6.69
C LYS A 215 14.32 21.52 6.46
N GLU A 216 13.02 21.30 6.60
CA GLU A 216 12.37 20.00 6.36
C GLU A 216 12.16 19.75 4.85
N TRP A 217 12.43 20.72 3.98
CA TRP A 217 12.43 20.54 2.53
C TRP A 217 13.70 19.85 2.04
N THR A 218 13.86 18.59 2.40
CA THR A 218 15.01 17.77 2.01
C THR A 218 14.91 17.32 0.54
N PRO A 219 16.01 16.86 -0.08
CA PRO A 219 15.97 16.28 -1.43
C PRO A 219 14.99 15.11 -1.57
N GLU A 220 14.83 14.33 -0.50
CA GLU A 220 13.85 13.25 -0.43
C GLU A 220 12.41 13.77 -0.45
N VAL A 221 12.10 14.79 0.35
CA VAL A 221 10.78 15.42 0.38
C VAL A 221 10.43 16.03 -0.97
N LYS A 222 11.38 16.76 -1.58
CA LYS A 222 11.23 17.30 -2.93
C LYS A 222 10.94 16.22 -3.97
N ARG A 223 11.69 15.11 -3.93
CA ARG A 223 11.48 13.96 -4.84
C ARG A 223 10.08 13.37 -4.66
N ALA A 224 9.69 13.06 -3.43
CA ALA A 224 8.40 12.44 -3.13
C ALA A 224 7.22 13.33 -3.58
N TRP A 225 7.27 14.63 -3.31
CA TRP A 225 6.24 15.58 -3.77
C TRP A 225 6.22 15.74 -5.29
N THR A 226 7.37 15.75 -5.95
CA THR A 226 7.45 15.81 -7.41
C THR A 226 6.84 14.57 -8.05
N HIS A 227 7.18 13.38 -7.54
CA HIS A 227 6.62 12.11 -8.00
C HIS A 227 5.11 12.03 -7.75
N GLY A 228 4.68 12.31 -6.52
CA GLY A 228 3.27 12.28 -6.13
C GLY A 228 2.42 13.23 -6.98
N TYR A 229 2.89 14.47 -7.17
CA TYR A 229 2.20 15.43 -8.03
C TYR A 229 2.09 14.93 -9.48
N LYS A 230 3.19 14.42 -10.04
CA LYS A 230 3.20 13.90 -11.43
C LYS A 230 2.23 12.72 -11.59
N ALA A 231 2.22 11.78 -10.64
CA ALA A 231 1.32 10.63 -10.66
C ALA A 231 -0.16 11.07 -10.66
N ILE A 232 -0.51 12.05 -9.82
CA ILE A 232 -1.85 12.63 -9.74
C ILE A 232 -2.21 13.37 -11.03
N ALA A 233 -1.31 14.25 -11.51
CA ALA A 233 -1.53 15.05 -12.70
C ALA A 233 -1.72 14.17 -13.95
N ASN A 234 -0.93 13.11 -14.09
CA ASN A 234 -1.08 12.15 -15.19
C ASN A 234 -2.46 11.51 -15.17
N LEU A 235 -2.89 11.05 -14.00
CA LEU A 235 -4.18 10.38 -13.85
C LEU A 235 -5.38 11.32 -14.11
N MET A 236 -5.27 12.59 -13.71
CA MET A 236 -6.28 13.60 -14.00
C MET A 236 -6.37 13.95 -15.50
N GLN A 237 -5.33 13.64 -16.27
CA GLN A 237 -5.24 13.89 -17.71
C GLN A 237 -5.51 12.63 -18.55
N GLU A 238 -5.68 11.46 -17.93
CA GLU A 238 -6.11 10.26 -18.65
C GLU A 238 -7.50 10.51 -19.25
N GLU A 239 -7.61 10.35 -20.57
CA GLU A 239 -8.89 10.44 -21.29
C GLU A 239 -9.87 9.39 -20.75
N HIS A 240 -11.16 9.76 -20.68
CA HIS A 240 -12.28 8.88 -20.34
C HIS A 240 -13.07 8.48 -21.57
#